data_AF-A0A3P7M1I0-F1
#
_entry.id   AF-A0A3P7M1I0-F1
#
_cell.length_a   1.000
_cell.length_b   1.000
_cell.length_c   1.000
_cell.angle_alpha   90.00
_cell.angle_beta   90.00
_cell.angle_gamma   90.00
#
_symmetry.space_group_name_H-M   'P 1'
#
loop_
_entity.id
_entity.type
_entity.pdbx_description
1 polymer ?
#
loop_
_entity_poly.entity_id
_entity_poly.type
_entity_poly.pdbx_seq_one_letter_code
_entity_poly.pdbx_strand_id
1 'polypeptide(L)' 'MITYFKTNGSAEEWQGILLVYSAMTLISAVLFAGWGSGDVQAWNSPVEQRIDPVDADNKPLVLYKEKTTSPTL' A
#
# COMPACT_ATOMS: atom_id res chain seq x y z
N MET A 1 4.11 -11.97 50.62
CA MET A 1 3.20 -11.46 49.58
C MET A 1 4.01 -10.86 48.41
N ILE A 2 4.85 -11.66 47.74
CA ILE A 2 5.63 -11.25 46.54
C ILE A 2 5.45 -12.27 45.39
N THR A 3 4.97 -13.47 45.68
CA THR A 3 4.86 -14.58 44.71
C THR A 3 3.69 -14.45 43.72
N TYR A 4 2.74 -13.53 43.92
CA TYR A 4 1.53 -13.43 43.11
C TYR A 4 1.74 -12.73 41.74
N PHE A 5 2.88 -12.07 41.53
CA PHE A 5 3.21 -11.43 40.24
C PHE A 5 3.94 -12.35 39.25
N LYS A 6 4.25 -13.60 39.63
CA LYS A 6 5.09 -14.51 38.81
C LYS A 6 4.33 -15.34 37.77
N THR A 7 3.05 -15.07 37.53
CA THR A 7 2.20 -15.95 36.69
C THR A 7 1.46 -15.25 35.55
N ASN A 8 1.70 -13.96 35.28
CA ASN A 8 1.17 -13.32 34.08
C ASN A 8 2.30 -13.20 33.05
N GLY A 9 2.33 -14.08 32.05
CA GLY A 9 3.39 -14.12 31.05
C GLY A 9 4.51 -15.09 31.40
N SER A 10 4.16 -16.35 31.68
CA SER A 10 5.14 -17.44 31.75
C SER A 10 5.89 -17.55 30.41
N ALA A 11 7.16 -17.96 30.43
CA ALA A 11 7.98 -18.11 29.22
C ALA A 11 7.33 -19.02 28.16
N GLU A 12 6.55 -20.02 28.59
CA GLU A 12 5.79 -20.91 27.71
C GLU A 12 4.63 -20.20 26.99
N GLU A 13 3.98 -19.24 27.64
CA GLU A 13 2.89 -18.46 27.02
C GLU A 13 3.44 -17.53 25.94
N TRP A 14 4.61 -16.93 26.19
CA TRP A 14 5.31 -16.08 25.23
C TRP A 14 5.82 -16.86 24.01
N GLN A 15 6.21 -18.12 24.19
CA GLN A 15 6.65 -18.97 23.08
C GLN A 15 5.54 -19.12 22.03
N GLY A 16 4.29 -19.35 22.46
CA GLY A 16 3.16 -19.45 21.54
C GLY A 16 2.91 -18.16 20.76
N ILE A 17 2.93 -17.02 21.46
CA ILE A 17 2.73 -15.69 20.84
C ILE A 17 3.81 -15.38 19.82
N LEU A 18 5.09 -15.60 20.18
CA LEU A 18 6.22 -15.36 19.29
C LEU A 18 6.21 -16.28 18.07
N LEU A 19 5.81 -17.54 18.24
CA LEU A 19 5.69 -18.49 17.16
C LEU A 19 4.62 -18.06 16.15
N VAL A 20 3.43 -17.68 16.63
CA VAL A 20 2.34 -17.19 15.75
C VAL A 20 2.76 -15.88 15.06
N TYR A 21 3.36 -14.95 15.79
CA TYR A 21 3.82 -13.68 15.23
C TYR A 21 4.84 -13.91 14.11
N SER A 22 5.89 -14.71 14.38
CA SER A 22 6.92 -15.03 13.39
C SER A 22 6.36 -15.74 12.16
N ALA A 23 5.43 -16.68 12.34
CA ALA A 23 4.77 -17.38 11.23
C ALA A 23 3.96 -16.40 10.37
N MET A 24 3.16 -15.53 10.98
CA MET A 24 2.38 -14.51 10.28
C MET A 24 3.28 -13.50 9.54
N THR A 25 4.38 -13.08 10.17
CA THR A 25 5.37 -12.21 9.53
C THR A 25 6.01 -12.87 8.31
N LEU A 26 6.42 -14.13 8.42
CA LEU A 26 7.00 -14.87 7.29
C LEU A 26 6.01 -15.03 6.14
N ILE A 27 4.77 -15.41 6.44
CA ILE A 27 3.71 -15.52 5.42
C ILE A 27 3.51 -14.18 4.72
N SER A 28 3.45 -13.09 5.49
CA SER A 28 3.27 -11.74 4.94
C SER A 28 4.45 -11.33 4.06
N ALA A 29 5.68 -11.64 4.48
CA ALA A 29 6.89 -11.36 3.71
C ALA A 29 6.93 -12.14 2.40
N VAL A 30 6.52 -13.42 2.40
CA VAL A 30 6.46 -14.26 1.19
C VAL A 30 5.40 -13.74 0.22
N LEU A 31 4.22 -13.37 0.72
CA LEU A 31 3.17 -12.77 -0.11
C LEU A 31 3.63 -11.45 -0.72
N PHE A 32 4.26 -10.59 0.06
CA PHE A 32 4.82 -9.33 -0.44
C PHE A 32 5.96 -9.55 -1.43
N ALA A 33 6.83 -10.53 -1.21
CA ALA A 33 7.90 -10.84 -2.15
C ALA A 33 7.38 -11.38 -3.50
N GLY A 34 6.26 -12.11 -3.49
CA GLY A 34 5.64 -12.64 -4.71
C GLY A 34 4.74 -11.66 -5.47
N TRP A 35 4.03 -10.77 -4.76
CA TRP A 35 3.00 -9.89 -5.34
C TRP A 35 3.26 -8.39 -5.18
N GLY A 36 4.21 -8.00 -4.33
CA GLY A 36 4.55 -6.61 -4.10
C GLY A 36 5.23 -5.99 -5.32
N SER A 37 4.96 -4.71 -5.56
CA SER A 37 5.64 -3.91 -6.57
C SER A 37 6.33 -2.73 -5.88
N GLY A 38 7.59 -2.51 -6.24
CA GLY A 38 8.36 -1.33 -5.82
C GLY A 38 8.25 -0.15 -6.79
N ASP A 39 7.49 -0.31 -7.88
CA ASP A 39 7.38 0.73 -8.90
C ASP A 39 6.48 1.88 -8.45
N VAL A 40 6.75 3.06 -9.01
CA VAL A 40 5.90 4.24 -8.86
C VAL A 40 4.56 3.92 -9.50
N GLN A 41 3.53 3.88 -8.68
CA GLN A 41 2.18 3.56 -9.12
C GLN A 41 1.64 4.68 -10.02
N ALA A 42 0.90 4.33 -11.07
CA ALA A 42 0.44 5.29 -12.09
C ALA A 42 -0.42 6.44 -11.54
N TRP A 43 -1.10 6.22 -10.40
CA TRP A 43 -1.87 7.24 -9.71
C TRP A 43 -1.01 8.23 -8.89
N ASN A 44 0.27 7.92 -8.68
CA ASN A 44 1.22 8.76 -7.94
C ASN A 44 2.04 9.69 -8.86
N SER A 45 1.81 9.65 -10.17
CA SER A 45 2.43 10.62 -11.07
C SER A 45 1.70 11.96 -10.93
N PRO A 46 2.40 13.06 -10.56
CA PRO A 46 1.79 14.37 -10.62
C PRO A 46 1.38 14.62 -12.07
N VAL A 47 0.10 14.88 -12.29
CA VAL A 47 -0.38 15.35 -13.59
C VAL A 47 0.34 16.67 -13.82
N GLU A 48 1.32 16.69 -14.73
CA GLU A 48 1.87 17.93 -15.25
C GLU A 48 0.73 18.66 -15.96
N GLN A 49 -0.07 19.40 -15.21
CA GLN A 49 -0.92 20.44 -15.75
C GLN A 49 0.04 21.49 -16.29
N ARG A 50 0.43 21.35 -17.56
CA ARG A 50 0.90 22.51 -18.31
C ARG A 50 -0.29 23.45 -18.39
N ILE A 51 -0.30 24.42 -17.47
CA ILE A 51 -1.14 25.60 -17.62
C ILE A 51 -0.45 26.43 -18.68
N ASP A 52 -0.77 26.14 -19.94
CA ASP A 52 -0.54 27.10 -21.00
C ASP A 52 -1.35 28.37 -20.61
N PRO A 53 -0.77 29.58 -20.66
CA PRO A 53 -1.39 30.80 -20.10
C PRO A 53 -2.65 31.28 -20.85
N VAL A 54 -3.28 30.44 -21.67
CA VAL A 54 -4.41 30.74 -22.57
C VAL A 54 -5.68 30.02 -22.09
N ASP A 55 -5.94 29.92 -20.79
CA ASP A 55 -7.24 29.40 -20.33
C ASP A 55 -7.70 29.95 -18.98
N ALA A 56 -7.36 31.22 -18.72
CA ALA A 56 -7.86 31.96 -17.55
C ALA A 56 -9.37 32.30 -17.64
N ASP A 57 -10.02 32.03 -18.76
CA ASP A 57 -11.43 32.36 -18.99
C ASP A 57 -12.27 31.11 -19.17
N ASN A 58 -12.84 30.65 -18.05
CA ASN A 58 -14.09 29.89 -17.97
C ASN A 58 -14.20 28.58 -18.77
N LYS A 59 -13.92 27.45 -18.11
CA LYS A 59 -14.77 26.24 -18.22
C LYS A 59 -14.52 25.26 -17.06
N PRO A 60 -15.59 24.70 -16.45
CA PRO A 60 -15.46 23.78 -15.34
C PRO A 60 -14.84 22.45 -15.81
N LEU A 61 -14.13 21.81 -14.88
CA LEU A 61 -13.40 20.55 -15.06
C LEU A 61 -14.33 19.42 -15.51
N VAL A 62 -14.41 19.22 -16.82
CA VAL A 62 -14.99 18.03 -17.42
C VAL A 62 -13.96 17.48 -18.39
N LEU A 63 -13.24 16.44 -17.96
CA LEU A 63 -12.32 15.72 -18.83
C LEU A 63 -12.30 14.24 -18.49
N TYR A 64 -13.46 13.61 -18.64
CA TYR A 64 -13.48 12.27 -19.21
C TYR A 64 -13.18 12.43 -20.71
N LYS A 65 -11.95 12.11 -21.12
CA LYS A 65 -11.64 11.78 -22.52
C LYS A 65 -10.84 10.48 -22.53
N GLU A 66 -11.51 9.38 -22.86
CA GLU A 66 -11.74 8.89 -24.21
C GLU A 66 -10.60 7.95 -24.61
N LYS A 67 -10.91 6.65 -24.52
CA LYS A 67 -10.04 5.52 -24.85
C LYS A 67 -9.84 5.50 -26.37
N THR A 68 -8.79 6.16 -26.88
CA THR A 68 -8.44 6.05 -28.30
C THR A 68 -7.66 4.76 -28.53
N THR A 69 -8.36 3.75 -29.03
CA THR A 69 -7.79 2.53 -29.62
C THR A 69 -6.79 2.92 -30.71
N SER A 70 -5.58 2.34 -30.65
CA SER A 70 -4.52 2.53 -31.67
C SER A 70 -5.00 2.16 -33.08
N PRO A 71 -4.49 2.83 -34.13
CA PRO A 71 -4.81 2.49 -35.50
C PRO A 71 -4.03 1.23 -35.91
N THR A 72 -4.73 0.26 -36.51
CA THR A 72 -4.09 -0.81 -37.27
C THR A 72 -4.42 -0.60 -38.75
N LEU A 73 -3.34 -0.47 -39.52
CA LEU A 73 -3.20 -0.39 -40.99
C LEU A 73 -3.47 0.98 -41.64
#